data_AF-D1PZY3-F1
#
_entry.id   AF-D1PZY3-F1
#
_cell.length_a   1.000
_cell.length_b   1.000
_cell.length_c   1.000
_cell.angle_alpha   90.00
_cell.angle_beta   90.00
_cell.angle_gamma   90.00
#
_symmetry.space_group_name_H-M   'P 1'
#
loop_
_entity.id
_entity.type
_entity.pdbx_description
1 polymer ?
#
loop_
_entity_poly.entity_id
_entity_poly.type
_entity_poly.pdbx_seq_one_letter_code
_entity_poly.pdbx_strand_id
1 'polypeptide(L)'
;MIMINFLEEIKRRIQVWHEQHAERIEAARQAALDAEAREVVQVMEFNGELFASVNGVPLFGVGDIKGTLPEAVANARKNYKDWKEEKLWERNGTMRVSTVY
;
A
#
# COMPACT_ATOMS: atom_id res chain seq x y z
N MET A 1 12.81 -52.53 -18.08
CA MET A 1 13.76 -51.50 -17.61
C MET A 1 13.54 -50.14 -18.27
N ILE A 2 13.34 -50.05 -19.60
CA ILE A 2 13.29 -48.76 -20.34
C ILE A 2 12.03 -47.92 -20.01
N MET A 3 10.86 -48.55 -19.86
CA MET A 3 9.59 -47.86 -19.58
C MET A 3 9.55 -47.17 -18.21
N ILE A 4 10.18 -47.78 -17.19
CA ILE A 4 10.19 -47.28 -15.81
C ILE A 4 11.05 -46.00 -15.74
N ASN A 5 12.21 -45.99 -16.40
CA ASN A 5 13.09 -44.81 -16.45
C ASN A 5 12.43 -43.62 -17.17
N PHE A 6 11.62 -43.87 -18.19
CA PHE A 6 10.90 -42.82 -18.92
C PHE A 6 9.79 -42.18 -18.07
N LEU A 7 9.03 -42.99 -17.32
CA LEU A 7 7.98 -42.50 -16.42
C LEU A 7 8.55 -41.70 -15.24
N GLU A 8 9.69 -42.13 -14.68
CA GLU A 8 10.39 -41.41 -13.60
C GLU A 8 10.93 -40.05 -14.07
N GLU A 9 11.46 -39.97 -15.30
CA GLU A 9 11.95 -38.73 -15.88
C GLU A 9 10.81 -37.71 -16.13
N ILE A 10 9.65 -38.19 -16.62
CA ILE A 10 8.45 -37.36 -16.77
C ILE A 10 7.96 -36.85 -15.42
N LYS A 11 7.92 -37.71 -14.40
CA LYS A 11 7.49 -37.36 -13.04
C LYS A 11 8.38 -36.29 -12.41
N ARG A 12 9.71 -36.42 -12.59
CA ARG A 12 10.69 -35.43 -12.10
C ARG A 12 10.52 -34.07 -12.78
N ARG A 13 10.28 -34.04 -14.09
CA ARG A 13 10.03 -32.77 -14.83
C ARG A 13 8.73 -32.10 -14.43
N ILE A 14 7.68 -32.88 -14.17
CA ILE A 14 6.40 -32.37 -13.67
C ILE A 14 6.57 -31.80 -12.25
N GLN A 15 7.33 -32.46 -11.39
CA GLN A 15 7.65 -31.95 -10.05
C GLN A 15 8.38 -30.60 -10.11
N VAL A 16 9.45 -30.51 -10.90
CA VAL A 16 10.19 -29.24 -11.09
C VAL A 16 9.29 -28.16 -11.67
N TRP A 17 8.41 -28.52 -12.61
CA TRP A 17 7.45 -27.57 -13.18
C TRP A 17 6.47 -27.04 -12.12
N HIS A 18 5.94 -27.90 -11.25
CA HIS A 18 5.06 -27.46 -10.15
C HIS A 18 5.77 -26.55 -9.15
N GLU A 19 7.01 -26.86 -8.78
CA GLU A 19 7.81 -26.02 -7.89
C GLU A 19 8.05 -24.63 -8.51
N GLN A 20 8.50 -24.59 -9.76
CA GLN A 20 8.70 -23.32 -10.48
C GLN A 20 7.39 -22.55 -10.70
N HIS A 21 6.26 -23.25 -10.88
CA HIS A 21 4.97 -22.60 -11.07
C HIS A 21 4.46 -22.00 -9.75
N ALA A 22 4.64 -22.71 -8.63
CA ALA A 22 4.34 -22.19 -7.30
C ALA A 22 5.19 -20.95 -6.97
N GLU A 23 6.49 -21.00 -7.26
CA GLU A 23 7.39 -19.84 -7.08
C GLU A 23 6.98 -18.64 -7.93
N ARG A 24 6.57 -18.87 -9.19
CA ARG A 24 6.08 -17.78 -10.06
C ARG A 24 4.79 -17.16 -9.56
N ILE A 25 3.87 -17.97 -9.03
CA ILE A 25 2.61 -17.48 -8.45
C ILE A 25 2.90 -16.65 -7.20
N GLU A 26 3.80 -17.12 -6.33
CA GLU A 26 4.18 -16.40 -5.12
C GLU A 26 4.94 -15.10 -5.43
N ALA A 27 5.86 -15.13 -6.40
CA ALA A 27 6.57 -13.94 -6.87
C ALA A 27 5.62 -12.92 -7.51
N ALA A 28 4.65 -13.37 -8.30
CA ALA A 28 3.62 -12.49 -8.87
C ALA A 28 2.75 -11.86 -7.77
N ARG A 29 2.42 -12.63 -6.73
CA ARG A 29 1.67 -12.14 -5.57
C ARG A 29 2.45 -11.10 -4.79
N GLN A 30 3.73 -11.34 -4.51
CA GLN A 30 4.60 -10.36 -3.84
C GLN A 30 4.78 -9.10 -4.69
N ALA A 31 4.96 -9.24 -6.01
CA ALA A 31 5.06 -8.10 -6.91
C ALA A 31 3.77 -7.25 -6.94
N ALA A 32 2.60 -7.91 -6.88
CA ALA A 32 1.31 -7.22 -6.78
C ALA A 32 1.18 -6.46 -5.45
N LEU A 33 1.57 -7.07 -4.33
CA LEU A 33 1.57 -6.42 -3.01
C LEU A 33 2.55 -5.24 -2.96
N ASP A 34 3.73 -5.36 -3.56
CA ASP A 34 4.70 -4.27 -3.67
C ASP A 34 4.16 -3.12 -4.54
N ALA A 35 3.43 -3.42 -5.61
CA ALA A 35 2.79 -2.43 -6.45
C ALA A 35 1.68 -1.69 -5.69
N GLU A 36 0.82 -2.42 -4.98
CA GLU A 36 -0.22 -1.86 -4.12
C GLU A 36 0.39 -0.99 -3.01
N ALA A 37 1.46 -1.45 -2.36
CA ALA A 37 2.15 -0.69 -1.33
C ALA A 37 2.72 0.63 -1.88
N ARG A 38 3.28 0.64 -3.09
CA ARG A 38 3.78 1.87 -3.74
C ARG A 38 2.67 2.81 -4.19
N GLU A 39 1.52 2.26 -4.55
CA GLU A 39 0.34 3.06 -4.91
C GLU A 39 -0.28 3.71 -3.67
N VAL A 40 -0.40 2.94 -2.59
CA VAL A 40 -1.11 3.34 -1.37
C VAL A 40 -0.23 4.16 -0.43
N VAL A 41 1.03 3.78 -0.26
CA VAL A 41 1.97 4.44 0.65
C VAL A 41 2.81 5.44 -0.12
N GLN A 42 2.49 6.72 0.04
CA GLN A 42 3.10 7.80 -0.75
C GLN A 42 3.54 8.95 0.14
N VAL A 43 4.46 9.77 -0.36
CA VAL A 43 4.76 11.06 0.24
C VAL A 43 3.85 12.10 -0.40
N MET A 44 3.14 12.88 0.42
CA MET A 44 2.27 13.96 -0.04
C MET A 44 2.55 15.25 0.73
N GLU A 45 2.22 16.38 0.10
CA GLU A 45 2.22 17.67 0.77
C GLU A 45 0.83 17.93 1.39
N PHE A 46 0.81 18.36 2.65
CA PHE A 46 -0.39 18.76 3.37
C PHE A 46 -0.07 19.99 4.21
N ASN A 47 -0.83 21.08 4.05
CA ASN A 47 -0.58 22.35 4.75
C ASN A 47 0.86 22.89 4.63
N GLY A 48 1.51 22.68 3.47
CA GLY A 48 2.87 23.17 3.20
C GLY A 48 3.99 22.32 3.79
N GLU A 49 3.67 21.17 4.39
CA GLU A 49 4.66 20.22 4.93
C GLU A 49 4.53 18.84 4.27
N LEU A 50 5.64 18.08 4.26
CA LEU A 50 5.69 16.75 3.68
C LEU A 50 5.32 15.67 4.71
N PHE A 51 4.37 14.81 4.33
CA PHE A 51 3.87 13.70 5.13
C PHE A 51 4.02 12.37 4.38
N ALA A 52 4.39 11.32 5.11
CA ALA A 52 4.11 9.95 4.71
C ALA A 52 2.60 9.70 4.85
N SER A 53 1.99 9.24 3.78
CA SER A 53 0.55 9.05 3.65
C SER A 53 0.20 7.62 3.29
N VAL A 54 -0.99 7.21 3.66
CA VAL A 54 -1.58 5.91 3.30
C VAL A 54 -2.94 6.19 2.71
N ASN A 55 -3.19 5.73 1.48
CA ASN A 55 -4.43 5.97 0.74
C ASN A 55 -4.76 7.49 0.63
N GLY A 56 -3.74 8.33 0.43
CA GLY A 56 -3.90 9.78 0.33
C GLY A 56 -4.25 10.50 1.65
N VAL A 57 -4.08 9.81 2.79
CA VAL A 57 -4.28 10.38 4.13
C VAL A 57 -2.93 10.64 4.77
N PRO A 58 -2.59 11.90 5.13
CA PRO A 58 -1.30 12.22 5.73
C PRO A 58 -1.22 11.68 7.16
N LEU A 59 -0.22 10.83 7.43
CA LEU A 59 -0.02 10.21 8.75
C LEU A 59 1.18 10.84 9.47
N PHE A 60 2.40 10.65 8.95
CA PHE A 60 3.62 11.04 9.67
C PHE A 60 4.37 12.14 8.93
N GLY A 61 4.64 13.25 9.60
CA GLY A 61 5.47 14.32 9.06
C GLY A 61 6.96 14.00 9.23
N VAL A 62 7.83 14.78 8.58
CA VAL A 62 9.29 14.65 8.73
C VAL A 62 9.74 14.78 10.20
N GLY A 63 9.03 15.59 10.99
CA GLY A 63 9.30 15.74 12.44
C GLY A 63 9.04 14.48 13.26
N ASP A 64 8.08 13.64 12.84
CA ASP A 64 7.68 12.43 13.57
C ASP A 64 8.68 11.29 13.41
N ILE A 65 9.51 11.34 12.37
CA ILE A 65 10.52 10.32 12.07
C ILE A 65 11.65 10.32 13.11
N LYS A 66 11.87 11.45 13.80
CA LYS A 66 12.95 11.61 14.80
C LYS A 66 12.47 11.49 16.25
N GLY A 67 11.15 11.45 16.48
CA GLY A 67 10.55 11.35 17.80
C GLY A 67 10.42 9.91 18.31
N THR A 68 9.79 9.73 19.47
CA THR A 68 9.45 8.39 19.96
C THR A 68 8.21 7.84 19.24
N LEU A 69 8.09 6.52 19.13
CA LEU A 69 6.93 5.88 18.48
C LEU A 69 5.57 6.32 19.08
N PRO A 70 5.41 6.48 20.42
CA PRO A 70 4.16 7.00 20.98
C PRO A 70 3.83 8.43 20.54
N GLU A 71 4.82 9.32 20.43
CA GLU A 71 4.64 10.70 19.97
C GLU A 71 4.25 10.74 18.50
N ALA A 72 4.94 9.96 17.66
CA ALA A 72 4.61 9.83 16.24
C ALA A 72 3.16 9.35 16.03
N VAL A 73 2.70 8.37 16.82
CA VAL A 73 1.31 7.88 16.76
C VAL A 73 0.30 8.94 17.21
N ALA A 74 0.62 9.73 18.24
CA ALA A 74 -0.23 10.83 18.68
C ALA A 74 -0.36 11.91 17.59
N ASN A 75 0.74 12.25 16.94
CA ASN A 75 0.77 13.21 15.83
C ASN A 75 0.00 12.70 14.61
N ALA A 76 0.16 11.42 14.24
CA ALA A 76 -0.62 10.83 13.16
C ALA A 76 -2.13 10.86 13.40
N ARG A 77 -2.59 10.64 14.64
CA ARG A 77 -4.02 10.77 14.99
C ARG A 77 -4.51 12.21 14.86
N LYS A 78 -3.67 13.19 15.18
CA LYS A 78 -3.99 14.60 15.00
C LYS A 78 -4.08 14.95 13.51
N ASN A 79 -3.07 14.60 12.73
CA ASN A 79 -3.03 14.85 11.28
C ASN A 79 -4.24 14.24 10.55
N TYR A 80 -4.65 13.03 10.95
CA TYR A 80 -5.87 12.41 10.43
C TYR A 80 -7.13 13.24 10.69
N LYS A 81 -7.29 13.78 11.91
CA LYS A 81 -8.45 14.60 12.28
C LYS A 81 -8.46 15.90 11.50
N ASP A 82 -7.32 16.58 11.45
CA ASP A 82 -7.17 17.86 10.77
C ASP A 82 -7.48 17.71 9.26
N TRP A 83 -6.93 16.68 8.61
CA TRP A 83 -7.26 16.33 7.23
C TRP A 83 -8.75 16.04 7.03
N LYS A 84 -9.38 15.30 7.96
CA LYS A 84 -10.80 14.96 7.83
C LYS A 84 -11.69 16.19 7.95
N GLU A 85 -11.36 17.12 8.84
CA GLU A 85 -12.06 18.40 8.97
C GLU A 85 -11.94 19.24 7.70
N GLU A 86 -10.73 19.33 7.12
CA GLU A 86 -10.50 20.05 5.86
C GLU A 86 -11.32 19.44 4.71
N LYS A 87 -11.32 18.12 4.55
CA LYS A 87 -12.14 17.44 3.53
C LYS A 87 -13.64 17.61 3.73
N LEU A 88 -14.10 17.70 4.98
CA LEU A 88 -15.50 18.02 5.28
C LEU A 88 -15.83 19.46 4.92
N TRP A 89 -14.91 20.39 5.17
CA TRP A 89 -15.04 21.79 4.79
C TRP A 89 -15.06 21.99 3.26
N GLU A 90 -14.13 21.39 2.52
CA GLU A 90 -14.11 21.40 1.04
C GLU A 90 -15.45 20.91 0.47
N ARG A 91 -15.98 19.80 1.00
CA ARG A 91 -17.27 19.24 0.57
C ARG A 91 -18.45 20.19 0.86
N ASN A 92 -18.49 20.76 2.06
CA ASN A 92 -19.57 21.66 2.46
C ASN A 92 -19.51 23.02 1.75
N GLY A 93 -18.31 23.53 1.47
CA GLY A 93 -18.09 24.73 0.67
C GLY A 93 -18.59 24.55 -0.76
N THR A 94 -18.23 23.42 -1.39
CA THR A 94 -18.66 23.09 -2.76
C THR A 94 -20.19 22.95 -2.87
N MET A 95 -20.82 22.30 -1.89
CA MET A 95 -22.29 22.10 -1.86
C MET A 95 -23.06 23.42 -1.63
N ARG A 96 -22.52 24.34 -0.83
CA ARG A 96 -23.11 25.68 -0.65
C ARG A 96 -23.04 26.53 -1.92
N VAL A 97 -21.96 26.39 -2.71
CA VAL A 97 -21.82 27.11 -3.99
C VAL A 97 -22.76 26.53 -5.06
N SER A 98 -23.01 25.22 -5.08
CA SER A 98 -23.91 24.59 -6.07
C SER A 98 -25.41 24.82 -5.83
N THR A 99 -25.81 25.29 -4.63
CA THR A 99 -27.23 25.51 -4.28
C THR A 99 -27.69 26.95 -4.60
N VAL A 100 -26.77 27.81 -5.02
CA VAL A 100 -27.05 29.17 -5.48
C VAL A 100 -27.08 29.18 -7.02
N TYR A 101 -28.09 28.57 -7.61
CA TYR A 101 -28.50 28.75 -9.00
C TYR A 101 -30.02 28.66 -9.12
#